data_AF-A0A835GY50-F1
#
_entry.id   AF-A0A835GY50-F1
#
_cell.length_a   1.000
_cell.length_b   1.000
_cell.length_c   1.000
_cell.angle_alpha   90.00
_cell.angle_beta   90.00
_cell.angle_gamma   90.00
#
_symmetry.space_group_name_H-M   'P 1'
#
loop_
_entity.id
_entity.type
_entity.pdbx_description
1 polymer ?
#
loop_
_entity_poly.entity_id
_entity_poly.type
_entity_poly.pdbx_seq_one_letter_code
_entity_poly.pdbx_strand_id
1 'polypeptide(L)'
;YVNLPNNVNKREHPYSSISQDVWECWCDFWETEKLKNVSEKTKYSRSCLTTGHRGGSKSFIRDLADMADPESQQEPSQIELYKNTHYNEKKGWISFQVEENYVSNMYSEIPTICLIFSYN
;
A
#
# COMPACT_ATOMS: atom_id res chain seq x y z
N TYR A 1 12.73 -1.75 -13.28
CA TYR A 1 13.98 -1.87 -12.51
C TYR A 1 14.94 -2.75 -13.29
N VAL A 2 16.10 -2.21 -13.69
CA VAL A 2 17.12 -3.02 -14.36
C VAL A 2 17.70 -3.97 -13.31
N ASN A 3 17.54 -5.28 -13.51
CA ASN A 3 18.17 -6.28 -12.67
C ASN A 3 19.67 -6.30 -13.02
N LEU A 4 20.47 -5.55 -12.25
CA LEU A 4 21.92 -5.65 -12.32
C LEU A 4 22.34 -6.97 -11.65
N PRO A 5 23.22 -7.77 -12.26
CA PRO A 5 23.76 -8.97 -11.65
C PRO A 5 24.38 -8.67 -10.28
N ASN A 6 24.26 -9.60 -9.33
CA ASN A 6 24.74 -9.46 -7.95
C ASN A 6 26.25 -9.19 -7.80
N ASN A 7 27.03 -9.23 -8.89
CA ASN A 7 28.48 -9.07 -8.92
C ASN A 7 28.94 -7.87 -9.78
N VAL A 8 28.05 -6.93 -10.06
CA VAL A 8 28.43 -5.70 -10.77
C VAL A 8 28.73 -4.62 -9.74
N ASN A 9 29.92 -4.02 -9.82
CA ASN A 9 30.26 -2.85 -9.01
C ASN A 9 29.32 -1.70 -9.40
N LYS A 10 28.31 -1.45 -8.57
CA LYS A 10 27.27 -0.45 -8.87
C LYS A 10 27.83 0.95 -9.02
N ARG A 11 29.03 1.21 -8.50
CA ARG A 11 29.73 2.49 -8.63
C ARG A 11 30.26 2.73 -10.05
N GLU A 12 30.51 1.68 -10.83
CA GLU A 12 31.06 1.77 -12.19
C GLU A 12 30.00 2.01 -13.28
N HIS A 13 28.72 2.09 -12.88
CA HIS A 13 27.60 2.29 -13.79
C HIS A 13 26.75 3.48 -13.38
N PRO A 14 27.29 4.72 -13.48
CA PRO A 14 26.51 5.91 -13.26
C PRO A 14 25.36 6.00 -14.28
N TYR A 15 24.28 6.67 -13.89
CA TYR A 15 23.21 6.99 -14.82
C TYR A 15 23.72 7.98 -15.87
N SER A 16 23.32 7.81 -17.14
CA SER A 16 23.90 8.53 -18.29
C SER A 16 23.90 10.07 -18.19
N SER A 17 23.03 10.66 -17.38
CA SER A 17 22.92 12.11 -17.18
C SER A 17 23.64 12.61 -15.92
N ILE A 18 24.40 11.77 -15.22
CA ILE A 18 25.02 12.06 -13.92
C ILE A 18 26.51 11.81 -14.02
N SER A 19 27.33 12.75 -13.52
CA SER A 19 28.77 12.57 -13.47
C SER A 19 29.17 11.48 -12.48
N GLN A 20 30.33 10.87 -12.71
CA GLN A 20 30.87 9.82 -11.84
C GLN A 20 30.98 10.29 -10.38
N ASP A 21 31.49 11.51 -10.14
CA ASP A 21 31.66 12.04 -8.78
C ASP A 21 30.33 12.19 -8.01
N VAL A 22 29.28 12.65 -8.70
CA VAL A 22 27.94 12.78 -8.10
C VAL A 22 27.34 11.42 -7.82
N TRP A 23 27.55 10.46 -8.72
CA TRP A 23 27.12 9.08 -8.54
C TRP A 23 27.80 8.42 -7.33
N GLU A 24 29.11 8.58 -7.18
CA GLU A 24 29.87 8.08 -6.05
C GLU A 24 29.40 8.69 -4.73
N CYS A 25 29.16 10.00 -4.71
CA CYS A 25 28.58 10.68 -3.55
C CYS A 25 27.23 10.08 -3.13
N TRP A 26 26.38 9.73 -4.10
CA TRP A 26 25.11 9.06 -3.81
C TRP A 26 25.30 7.63 -3.33
N CYS A 27 26.22 6.87 -3.91
CA CYS A 27 26.56 5.54 -3.41
C CYS A 27 27.03 5.59 -1.95
N ASP A 28 27.94 6.52 -1.62
CA ASP A 28 28.39 6.74 -0.25
C ASP A 28 27.24 7.10 0.69
N PHE A 29 26.37 8.02 0.25
CA PHE A 29 25.20 8.43 1.01
C PHE A 29 24.30 7.23 1.36
N TRP A 30 23.94 6.39 0.39
CA TRP A 30 23.12 5.20 0.63
C TRP A 30 23.83 4.09 1.40
N GLU A 31 25.17 4.07 1.40
CA GLU A 31 25.98 3.15 2.18
C GLU A 31 26.16 3.57 3.65
N THR A 32 25.76 4.78 4.02
CA THR A 32 25.78 5.24 5.42
C THR A 32 24.97 4.31 6.32
N GLU A 33 25.50 4.06 7.52
CA GLU A 33 24.80 3.24 8.53
C GLU A 33 23.42 3.79 8.86
N LYS A 34 23.27 5.12 8.89
CA LYS A 34 21.99 5.79 9.14
C LYS A 34 20.92 5.31 8.15
N LEU A 35 21.20 5.29 6.85
CA LEU A 35 20.22 4.90 5.85
C LEU A 35 20.04 3.39 5.76
N LYS A 36 21.10 2.61 5.98
CA LYS A 36 20.98 1.14 6.12
C LYS A 36 20.02 0.79 7.25
N ASN A 37 20.18 1.40 8.43
CA ASN A 37 19.31 1.21 9.58
C ASN A 37 17.85 1.61 9.29
N VAL A 38 17.62 2.74 8.61
CA VAL A 38 16.27 3.16 8.20
C VAL A 38 15.65 2.17 7.22
N SER A 39 16.42 1.70 6.25
CA SER A 39 15.99 0.69 5.27
C SER A 39 15.63 -0.63 5.96
N GLU A 40 16.44 -1.13 6.89
CA GLU A 40 16.17 -2.35 7.64
C GLU A 40 14.91 -2.23 8.51
N LYS A 41 14.77 -1.13 9.25
CA LYS A 41 13.55 -0.85 10.04
C LYS A 41 12.30 -0.80 9.16
N THR A 42 12.40 -0.15 7.99
CA THR A 42 11.28 -0.07 7.05
C THR A 42 10.94 -1.44 6.48
N LYS A 43 11.93 -2.25 6.11
CA LYS A 43 11.72 -3.64 5.65
C LYS A 43 11.04 -4.47 6.72
N TYR A 44 11.52 -4.40 7.96
CA TYR A 44 10.90 -5.10 9.10
C TYR A 44 9.46 -4.65 9.32
N SER A 45 9.22 -3.34 9.41
CA SER A 45 7.87 -2.78 9.57
C SER A 45 6.92 -3.22 8.44
N ARG A 46 7.40 -3.27 7.19
CA ARG A 46 6.62 -3.78 6.06
C ARG A 46 6.36 -5.28 6.15
N SER A 47 7.29 -6.06 6.69
CA SER A 47 7.10 -7.50 6.91
C SER A 47 6.08 -7.82 8.01
N CYS A 48 5.89 -6.89 8.95
CA CYS A 48 4.89 -7.00 10.01
C CYS A 48 3.48 -6.53 9.58
N LEU A 49 3.32 -6.02 8.35
CA LEU A 49 2.02 -5.54 7.87
C LEU A 49 1.09 -6.73 7.59
N THR A 50 0.06 -6.90 8.43
CA THR A 50 -0.91 -8.00 8.31
C THR A 50 -2.04 -7.71 7.32
N THR A 51 -2.25 -6.42 7.00
CA THR A 51 -3.29 -5.92 6.10
C THR A 51 -2.66 -5.27 4.87
N GLY A 52 -2.35 -6.10 3.87
CA GLY A 52 -1.94 -5.59 2.55
C GLY A 52 -3.12 -4.95 1.81
N HIS A 53 -2.83 -3.96 0.95
CA HIS A 53 -3.79 -3.35 0.02
C HIS A 53 -3.24 -3.38 -1.41
N ARG A 54 -4.11 -3.16 -2.40
CA ARG A 54 -3.82 -3.22 -3.83
C ARG A 54 -3.87 -1.86 -4.55
N GLY A 55 -4.07 -0.76 -3.82
CA GLY A 55 -4.03 0.62 -4.35
C GLY A 55 -2.65 1.05 -4.90
N GLY A 56 -1.59 0.33 -4.56
CA GLY A 56 -0.24 0.60 -5.08
C GLY A 56 0.30 1.93 -4.56
N SER A 57 0.86 2.75 -5.46
CA SER A 57 1.38 4.09 -5.12
C SER A 57 0.31 5.18 -5.13
N LYS A 58 -0.92 4.85 -5.50
CA LYS A 58 -2.03 5.79 -5.51
C LYS A 58 -2.50 6.04 -4.07
N SER A 59 -2.78 7.30 -3.73
CA SER A 59 -3.33 7.64 -2.42
C SER A 59 -4.81 7.28 -2.33
N PHE A 60 -5.29 6.97 -1.13
CA PHE A 60 -6.72 6.70 -0.90
C PHE A 60 -7.62 7.88 -1.27
N ILE A 61 -7.14 9.12 -1.14
CA ILE A 61 -7.88 10.33 -1.59
C ILE A 61 -8.08 10.31 -3.11
N ARG A 62 -7.07 9.85 -3.86
CA ARG A 62 -7.21 9.71 -5.31
C ARG A 62 -8.16 8.56 -5.66
N ASP A 63 -8.11 7.44 -4.94
CA ASP A 63 -9.08 6.35 -5.12
C ASP A 63 -10.51 6.80 -4.84
N LEU A 64 -10.74 7.59 -3.78
CA LEU A 64 -12.06 8.18 -3.48
C LEU A 64 -12.57 9.04 -4.64
N ALA A 65 -11.72 9.95 -5.15
CA ALA A 65 -12.08 10.81 -6.27
C ALA A 65 -12.34 10.02 -7.56
N ASP A 66 -11.57 8.97 -7.83
CA ASP A 66 -11.74 8.12 -9.01
C ASP A 66 -13.01 7.24 -8.91
N MET A 67 -13.46 6.94 -7.70
CA MET A 67 -14.67 6.16 -7.41
C MET A 67 -15.93 7.02 -7.23
N ALA A 68 -15.79 8.34 -7.18
CA ALA A 68 -16.92 9.24 -7.00
C ALA A 68 -17.91 9.10 -8.15
N ASP A 69 -19.20 9.16 -7.81
CA ASP A 69 -20.25 9.07 -8.82
C ASP A 69 -20.14 10.28 -9.79
N PRO A 70 -20.07 10.04 -11.11
CA PRO A 70 -19.78 11.11 -12.06
C PRO A 70 -20.89 12.16 -12.16
N GLU A 71 -22.13 11.81 -11.84
CA GLU A 71 -23.29 12.71 -11.95
C GLU A 71 -23.50 13.52 -10.66
N SER A 72 -23.47 12.85 -9.51
CA SER A 72 -23.74 13.44 -8.19
C SER A 72 -22.49 13.93 -7.47
N GLN A 73 -21.29 13.53 -7.93
CA GLN A 73 -20.01 13.77 -7.27
C GLN A 73 -19.93 13.20 -5.84
N GLN A 74 -20.82 12.26 -5.52
CA GLN A 74 -20.84 11.62 -4.21
C GLN A 74 -19.66 10.65 -4.10
N GLU A 75 -18.82 10.85 -3.08
CA GLU A 75 -17.73 9.94 -2.76
C GLU A 75 -18.25 8.60 -2.22
N PRO A 76 -17.55 7.48 -2.46
CA PRO A 76 -17.93 6.19 -1.91
C PRO A 76 -17.76 6.18 -0.39
N SER A 77 -18.51 5.29 0.27
CA SER A 77 -18.33 5.02 1.69
C SER A 77 -16.94 4.43 1.99
N GLN A 78 -16.53 4.48 3.26
CA GLN A 78 -15.26 3.89 3.70
C GLN A 78 -15.21 2.37 3.46
N ILE A 79 -16.35 1.68 3.63
CA ILE A 79 -16.49 0.25 3.36
C ILE A 79 -16.28 -0.05 1.86
N GLU A 80 -16.88 0.73 0.96
CA GLU A 80 -16.71 0.58 -0.48
C GLU A 80 -15.25 0.82 -0.90
N LEU A 81 -14.63 1.89 -0.39
CA LEU A 81 -13.21 2.16 -0.62
C LEU A 81 -12.33 1.02 -0.11
N TYR A 82 -12.61 0.50 1.10
CA TYR A 82 -11.86 -0.60 1.69
C TYR A 82 -11.97 -1.86 0.83
N LYS A 83 -13.18 -2.21 0.38
CA LYS A 83 -13.40 -3.33 -0.54
C LYS A 83 -12.65 -3.13 -1.85
N ASN A 84 -12.78 -1.97 -2.49
CA ASN A 84 -12.09 -1.69 -3.75
C ASN A 84 -10.56 -1.86 -3.64
N THR A 85 -9.99 -1.39 -2.53
CA THR A 85 -8.54 -1.40 -2.32
C THR A 85 -8.00 -2.72 -1.77
N HIS A 86 -8.85 -3.59 -1.21
CA HIS A 86 -8.41 -4.82 -0.54
C HIS A 86 -8.99 -6.13 -1.10
N TYR A 87 -9.93 -6.04 -2.05
CA TYR A 87 -10.53 -7.17 -2.73
C TYR A 87 -10.05 -7.27 -4.18
N ASN A 88 -10.06 -8.47 -4.72
CA ASN A 88 -9.87 -8.72 -6.14
C ASN A 88 -10.98 -9.64 -6.64
N GLU A 89 -11.68 -9.26 -7.70
CA GLU A 89 -12.81 -10.05 -8.22
C GLU A 89 -12.45 -11.49 -8.60
N LYS A 90 -11.22 -11.74 -9.04
CA LYS A 90 -10.75 -13.08 -9.45
C LYS A 90 -10.14 -13.88 -8.30
N LYS A 91 -9.49 -13.21 -7.35
CA LYS A 91 -8.70 -13.84 -6.28
C LYS A 91 -9.32 -13.73 -4.89
N GLY A 92 -10.39 -12.97 -4.72
CA GLY A 92 -11.00 -12.67 -3.44
C GLY A 92 -10.22 -11.65 -2.61
N TRP A 93 -10.37 -11.73 -1.29
CA TRP A 93 -9.66 -10.90 -0.33
C TRP A 93 -8.16 -11.19 -0.32
N ILE A 94 -7.34 -10.15 -0.10
CA ILE A 94 -5.88 -10.29 -0.07
C ILE A 94 -5.42 -11.21 1.07
N SER A 95 -6.11 -11.16 2.21
CA SER A 95 -5.87 -12.04 3.34
C SER A 95 -7.15 -12.25 4.14
N PHE A 96 -7.18 -13.31 4.94
CA PHE A 96 -8.28 -13.58 5.86
C PHE A 96 -8.52 -12.43 6.86
N GLN A 97 -7.45 -11.84 7.40
CA GLN A 97 -7.55 -10.70 8.33
C GLN A 97 -8.24 -9.49 7.70
N VAL A 98 -7.97 -9.24 6.43
CA VAL A 98 -8.59 -8.15 5.67
C VAL A 98 -10.10 -8.37 5.52
N GLU A 99 -10.51 -9.61 5.27
CA GLU A 99 -11.92 -10.01 5.21
C GLU A 99 -12.62 -9.82 6.55
N GLU A 100 -12.02 -10.31 7.65
CA GLU A 100 -12.57 -10.10 9.00
C GLU A 100 -12.73 -8.63 9.33
N ASN A 101 -11.75 -7.79 8.98
CA ASN A 101 -11.85 -6.34 9.19
C ASN A 101 -13.00 -5.73 8.38
N TYR A 102 -13.18 -6.13 7.12
CA TYR A 102 -14.29 -5.66 6.29
C TYR A 102 -15.65 -6.03 6.90
N VAL A 103 -15.79 -7.28 7.32
CA VAL A 103 -17.01 -7.80 7.95
C VAL A 103 -17.29 -7.09 9.27
N SER A 104 -16.27 -6.90 10.11
CA SER A 104 -16.37 -6.16 11.37
C SER A 104 -16.81 -4.71 11.15
N ASN A 105 -16.18 -4.01 10.20
CA ASN A 105 -16.55 -2.63 9.86
C ASN A 105 -18.00 -2.55 9.35
N MET A 106 -18.43 -3.52 8.53
CA MET A 106 -19.81 -3.62 8.06
C MET A 106 -20.81 -3.74 9.21
N TYR A 107 -20.54 -4.58 10.22
CA TYR A 107 -21.41 -4.71 11.39
C TYR A 107 -21.38 -3.48 12.31
N SER A 108 -20.30 -2.71 12.32
CA SER A 108 -20.21 -1.46 13.10
C SER A 108 -20.98 -0.30 12.46
N GLU A 109 -21.15 -0.30 11.13
CA GLU A 109 -21.93 0.71 10.41
C GLU A 109 -23.42 0.38 10.33
N ILE A 110 -23.82 -0.87 10.62
CA ILE A 110 -25.24 -1.22 10.79
C ILE A 110 -25.75 -0.57 12.08
N PRO A 111 -26.74 0.34 12.02
CA PRO A 111 -27.38 0.85 13.22
C PRO A 111 -27.89 -0.34 14.03
N THR A 112 -27.57 -0.39 15.32
CA THR A 112 -27.87 -1.47 16.28
C THR A 112 -29.35 -1.88 16.33
N ILE A 113 -30.25 -1.16 15.64
CA ILE A 113 -31.67 -1.45 15.45
C ILE A 113 -31.94 -2.80 14.75
N CYS A 114 -31.08 -3.30 13.85
CA CYS A 114 -31.35 -4.58 13.18
C CYS A 114 -31.05 -5.83 14.02
N LEU A 115 -30.28 -5.74 15.11
CA LEU A 115 -30.02 -6.90 15.99
C LEU A 115 -31.19 -7.23 16.93
N ILE A 116 -32.19 -6.35 17.05
CA ILE A 116 -33.36 -6.56 17.92
C ILE A 116 -34.45 -7.40 17.21
N PHE A 117 -34.50 -7.41 15.88
CA PHE A 117 -35.55 -8.10 15.12
C PHE A 117 -35.22 -9.54 14.69
N SER A 118 -34.00 -10.04 14.97
CA SER A 118 -33.64 -11.43 14.70
C SER A 118 -33.81 -12.36 15.92
N TYR A 119 -34.29 -11.83 17.05
CA TYR A 119 -34.59 -12.57 18.29
C TYR A 119 -36.04 -12.34 18.77
N ASN A 120 -37.02 -12.34 17.86
CA ASN A 120 -38.43 -12.52 18.20
C ASN A 120 -39.11 -13.48 17.23
#